data_AF-A0A8R7PJI9-F1
#
_entry.id   AF-A0A8R7PJI9-F1
#
_cell.length_a   1.000
_cell.length_b   1.000
_cell.length_c   1.000
_cell.angle_alpha   90.00
_cell.angle_beta   90.00
_cell.angle_gamma   90.00
#
_symmetry.space_group_name_H-M   'P 1'
#
loop_
_entity.id
_entity.type
_entity.pdbx_description
1 polymer ?
#
loop_
_entity_poly.entity_id
_entity_poly.type
_entity_poly.pdbx_seq_one_letter_code
_entity_poly.pdbx_strand_id
1 'polypeptide(L)'
;MKKDGAGIMFKSNMKGSIPTGALRQTILDLCSGLEHLLAEQLYPAEIDLKDMYVRQVGHKGIVQILINKVERLSGLDATKRKAKLWAGLRKALHEIYKEAPRAVNPVALRFINYVGVTDSTRLQRFPDKWDYNMKARNSQWQPSSGTISRGV
;
A
#
# COMPACT_ATOMS: atom_id res chain seq x y z
N MET A 1 -24.99 -7.16 -2.82
CA MET A 1 -23.71 -7.67 -2.30
C MET A 1 -22.56 -6.94 -2.99
N LYS A 2 -21.85 -6.04 -2.30
CA LYS A 2 -20.57 -5.51 -2.80
C LYS A 2 -19.58 -6.68 -2.74
N LYS A 3 -19.21 -7.25 -3.89
CA LYS A 3 -18.11 -8.23 -3.94
C LYS A 3 -16.85 -7.49 -3.49
N ASP A 4 -16.03 -8.12 -2.65
CA ASP A 4 -14.72 -7.63 -2.19
C ASP A 4 -13.71 -7.58 -3.35
N GLY A 5 -14.01 -6.75 -4.36
CA GLY A 5 -13.24 -6.66 -5.60
C GLY A 5 -11.84 -6.09 -5.36
N ALA A 6 -11.71 -5.20 -4.38
CA ALA A 6 -10.41 -4.74 -3.90
C ALA A 6 -9.62 -5.91 -3.32
N GLY A 7 -10.14 -6.64 -2.32
CA GLY A 7 -9.44 -7.78 -1.72
C GLY A 7 -9.01 -8.82 -2.75
N ILE A 8 -9.88 -9.16 -3.72
CA ILE A 8 -9.55 -10.12 -4.80
C ILE A 8 -8.44 -9.60 -5.72
N MET A 9 -8.47 -8.32 -6.11
CA MET A 9 -7.44 -7.74 -6.97
C MET A 9 -6.10 -7.61 -6.23
N PHE A 10 -6.14 -7.22 -4.96
CA PHE A 10 -4.96 -7.16 -4.12
C PHE A 10 -4.34 -8.54 -3.91
N LYS A 11 -5.16 -9.57 -3.65
CA LYS A 11 -4.72 -10.97 -3.56
C LYS A 11 -4.08 -11.46 -4.85
N SER A 12 -4.65 -11.14 -6.02
CA SER A 12 -4.10 -11.54 -7.33
C SER A 12 -2.84 -10.76 -7.74
N ASN A 13 -2.66 -9.53 -7.24
CA ASN A 13 -1.48 -8.69 -7.50
C ASN A 13 -0.40 -8.79 -6.41
N MET A 14 -0.60 -9.60 -5.37
CA MET A 14 0.43 -9.98 -4.41
C MET A 14 1.08 -11.29 -4.85
N LYS A 15 2.33 -11.22 -5.32
CA LYS A 15 3.12 -12.41 -5.69
C LYS A 15 4.31 -12.56 -4.75
N GLY A 16 4.28 -13.60 -3.91
CA GLY A 16 5.37 -13.87 -2.97
C GLY A 16 5.35 -12.93 -1.75
N SER A 17 6.50 -12.38 -1.38
CA SER A 17 6.68 -11.52 -0.19
C SER A 17 6.66 -10.02 -0.50
N ILE A 18 6.57 -9.63 -1.78
CA ILE A 18 6.62 -8.22 -2.21
C ILE A 18 5.41 -7.86 -3.07
N PRO A 19 4.95 -6.60 -3.05
CA PRO A 19 3.95 -6.13 -3.98
C PRO A 19 4.49 -6.18 -5.41
N THR A 20 3.65 -6.56 -6.36
CA THR A 20 3.97 -6.39 -7.79
C THR A 20 4.08 -4.90 -8.14
N GLY A 21 4.74 -4.58 -9.25
CA GLY A 21 4.76 -3.20 -9.78
C GLY A 21 3.35 -2.62 -9.98
N ALA A 22 2.39 -3.46 -10.39
CA ALA A 22 0.99 -3.06 -10.53
C ALA A 22 0.35 -2.65 -9.18
N LEU A 23 0.64 -3.40 -8.10
CA LEU A 23 0.20 -3.05 -6.76
C LEU A 23 0.88 -1.79 -6.22
N ARG A 24 2.19 -1.61 -6.47
CA ARG A 24 2.88 -0.36 -6.13
C ARG A 24 2.21 0.83 -6.83
N GLN A 25 1.97 0.74 -8.13
CA GLN A 25 1.34 1.80 -8.91
C GLN A 25 -0.06 2.11 -8.39
N THR A 26 -0.84 1.07 -8.08
CA THR A 26 -2.17 1.21 -7.44
C THR A 26 -2.12 2.04 -6.16
N ILE A 27 -1.14 1.77 -5.28
CA ILE A 27 -0.99 2.51 -4.02
C ILE A 27 -0.63 3.97 -4.31
N LEU A 28 0.23 4.23 -5.30
CA LEU A 28 0.60 5.58 -5.71
C LEU A 28 -0.60 6.35 -6.27
N ASP A 29 -1.43 5.70 -7.08
CA ASP A 29 -2.64 6.30 -7.65
C ASP A 29 -3.65 6.66 -6.54
N LEU A 30 -3.82 5.80 -5.52
CA LEU A 30 -4.64 6.10 -4.34
C LEU A 30 -4.11 7.29 -3.55
N CYS A 31 -2.80 7.37 -3.35
CA CYS A 31 -2.17 8.50 -2.65
C CYS A 31 -2.37 9.80 -3.43
N SER A 32 -2.12 9.78 -4.74
CA SER A 32 -2.30 10.94 -5.62
C SER A 32 -3.77 11.40 -5.65
N GLY A 33 -4.72 10.47 -5.72
CA GLY A 33 -6.15 10.81 -5.68
C GLY A 33 -6.56 11.50 -4.37
N LEU A 34 -6.07 11.01 -3.22
CA LEU A 34 -6.32 11.65 -1.93
C LEU A 34 -5.66 13.02 -1.84
N GLU A 35 -4.41 13.17 -2.31
CA GLU A 35 -3.74 14.47 -2.36
C GLU A 35 -4.49 15.50 -3.19
N HIS A 36 -5.01 15.09 -4.35
CA HIS A 36 -5.78 15.97 -5.21
C HIS A 36 -7.06 16.46 -4.50
N LEU A 37 -7.80 15.58 -3.84
CA LEU A 37 -8.98 15.98 -3.04
C LEU A 37 -8.62 16.98 -1.95
N LEU A 38 -7.52 16.73 -1.23
CA LEU A 38 -7.07 17.61 -0.15
C LEU A 38 -6.60 18.97 -0.68
N ALA A 39 -6.00 19.02 -1.88
CA ALA A 39 -5.62 20.27 -2.53
C ALA A 39 -6.85 21.11 -2.91
N GLU A 40 -7.94 20.47 -3.33
CA GLU A 40 -9.23 21.09 -3.63
C GLU A 40 -10.08 21.40 -2.37
N GLN A 41 -9.50 21.24 -1.17
CA GLN A 41 -10.19 21.39 0.12
C GLN A 41 -11.42 20.48 0.28
N LEU A 42 -11.40 19.33 -0.40
CA LEU A 42 -12.43 18.30 -0.32
C LEU A 42 -11.97 17.20 0.61
N TYR A 43 -12.70 17.01 1.71
CA TYR A 43 -12.35 16.06 2.75
C TYR A 43 -13.41 14.96 2.85
N PRO A 44 -13.12 13.74 2.34
CA PRO A 44 -13.97 12.59 2.58
C PRO A 44 -14.20 12.36 4.07
N ALA A 45 -15.36 11.80 4.42
CA ALA A 45 -15.69 11.60 5.83
C ALA A 45 -14.77 10.55 6.50
N GLU A 46 -14.51 9.49 5.74
CA GLU A 46 -13.67 8.34 6.06
C GLU A 46 -13.17 7.72 4.74
N ILE A 47 -12.11 6.91 4.85
CA ILE A 47 -11.62 6.02 3.79
C ILE A 47 -11.35 4.69 4.47
N ASP A 48 -12.16 3.69 4.14
CA ASP A 48 -12.01 2.31 4.61
C ASP A 48 -11.77 1.36 3.42
N LEU A 49 -11.32 0.14 3.73
CA LEU A 49 -11.13 -0.91 2.73
C LEU A 49 -12.41 -1.20 1.92
N LYS A 50 -13.58 -1.14 2.57
CA LYS A 50 -14.91 -1.35 1.96
C LYS A 50 -15.26 -0.33 0.87
N ASP A 51 -14.61 0.82 0.89
CA ASP A 51 -14.82 1.92 -0.05
C ASP A 51 -13.87 1.82 -1.25
N MET A 52 -12.84 0.98 -1.16
CA MET A 52 -11.95 0.68 -2.27
C MET A 52 -12.56 -0.40 -3.15
N TYR A 53 -12.59 -0.17 -4.45
CA TYR A 53 -13.04 -1.17 -5.41
C TYR A 53 -12.22 -1.08 -6.68
N VAL A 54 -12.29 -2.14 -7.47
CA VAL A 54 -11.56 -2.23 -8.73
C VAL A 54 -12.54 -2.14 -9.87
N ARG A 55 -12.29 -1.18 -10.75
CA ARG A 55 -12.96 -1.08 -12.03
C ARG A 55 -12.00 -1.60 -13.09
N GLN A 56 -12.43 -2.57 -13.89
CA GLN A 56 -11.70 -2.92 -15.09
C GLN A 56 -11.96 -1.88 -16.19
N VAL A 57 -10.88 -1.36 -16.77
CA VAL A 57 -10.91 -0.48 -17.94
C VAL A 57 -9.98 -1.12 -18.98
N GLY A 58 -10.59 -1.77 -19.97
CA GLY A 58 -9.86 -2.64 -20.91
C GLY A 58 -9.16 -3.78 -20.16
N HIS A 59 -7.87 -3.99 -20.43
CA HIS A 59 -7.04 -5.00 -19.77
C HIS A 59 -6.40 -4.53 -18.45
N LYS A 60 -6.72 -3.32 -17.97
CA LYS A 60 -6.14 -2.75 -16.74
C LYS A 60 -7.18 -2.69 -15.63
N GLY A 61 -6.83 -3.20 -14.45
CA GLY A 61 -7.60 -2.98 -13.22
C GLY A 61 -7.20 -1.65 -12.60
N ILE A 62 -8.16 -0.74 -12.43
CA ILE A 62 -7.96 0.57 -11.79
C ILE A 62 -8.64 0.54 -10.43
N VAL A 63 -7.92 0.86 -9.36
CA VAL A 63 -8.53 1.03 -8.04
C VAL A 63 -9.16 2.40 -7.94
N GLN A 64 -10.39 2.43 -7.43
CA GLN A 64 -11.13 3.65 -7.16
C GLN A 64 -11.56 3.66 -5.69
N ILE A 65 -11.62 4.85 -5.10
CA ILE A 65 -12.21 5.07 -3.78
C ILE A 65 -13.62 5.63 -3.98
N LEU A 66 -14.60 4.96 -3.42
CA LEU A 66 -15.98 5.45 -3.36
C LEU A 66 -16.08 6.51 -2.26
N ILE A 67 -16.43 7.74 -2.64
CA ILE A 67 -16.61 8.83 -1.68
C ILE A 67 -18.11 9.08 -1.53
N ASN A 68 -18.68 8.61 -0.42
CA ASN A 68 -20.11 8.78 -0.16
C ASN A 68 -20.43 10.16 0.42
N LYS A 69 -19.53 10.70 1.24
CA LYS A 69 -19.68 12.00 1.88
C LYS A 69 -18.36 12.75 1.82
N VAL A 70 -18.43 13.99 1.36
CA VAL A 70 -17.30 14.92 1.28
C VAL A 70 -17.70 16.25 1.90
N GLU A 71 -16.80 16.82 2.68
CA GLU A 71 -17.00 18.10 3.36
C GLU A 71 -15.89 19.07 2.92
N ARG A 72 -16.23 20.36 2.79
CA ARG A 72 -15.23 21.42 2.70
C ARG A 72 -14.89 21.86 4.12
N LEU A 73 -13.63 21.69 4.51
CA LEU A 73 -13.16 21.99 5.85
C LEU A 73 -12.00 22.99 5.78
N SER A 74 -11.81 23.75 6.85
CA SER A 74 -10.72 24.72 6.99
C SER A 74 -10.03 24.60 8.34
N GLY A 75 -8.82 25.15 8.44
CA GLY A 75 -8.07 25.26 9.70
C GLY A 75 -7.82 23.92 10.40
N LEU A 76 -8.16 23.86 11.68
CA LEU A 76 -7.89 22.70 12.54
C LEU A 76 -8.70 21.46 12.13
N ASP A 77 -9.94 21.63 11.69
CA ASP A 77 -10.80 20.52 11.30
C ASP A 77 -10.32 19.84 10.02
N ALA A 78 -9.87 20.64 9.05
CA ALA A 78 -9.17 20.16 7.86
C ALA A 78 -7.92 19.35 8.22
N THR A 79 -7.11 19.85 9.14
CA THR A 79 -5.87 19.18 9.59
C THR A 79 -6.17 17.84 10.26
N LYS A 80 -7.13 17.80 11.19
CA LYS A 80 -7.58 16.57 11.86
C LYS A 80 -8.13 15.57 10.85
N ARG A 81 -8.96 16.03 9.91
CA ARG A 81 -9.56 15.15 8.90
C ARG A 81 -8.52 14.58 7.96
N LYS A 82 -7.57 15.39 7.50
CA LYS A 82 -6.42 14.94 6.70
C LYS A 82 -5.65 13.82 7.41
N ALA A 83 -5.31 13.99 8.68
CA ALA A 83 -4.61 12.97 9.45
C ALA A 83 -5.42 11.66 9.56
N LYS A 84 -6.74 11.77 9.83
CA LYS A 84 -7.66 10.62 9.88
C LYS A 84 -7.70 9.88 8.54
N LEU A 85 -7.77 10.58 7.42
CA LEU A 85 -7.84 9.99 6.08
C LEU A 85 -6.58 9.21 5.72
N TRP A 86 -5.39 9.78 5.98
CA TRP A 86 -4.13 9.07 5.77
C TRP A 86 -3.99 7.85 6.68
N ALA A 87 -4.46 7.93 7.93
CA ALA A 87 -4.50 6.78 8.83
C ALA A 87 -5.44 5.68 8.32
N GLY A 88 -6.61 6.05 7.80
CA GLY A 88 -7.57 5.11 7.19
C GLY A 88 -6.99 4.40 5.97
N LEU A 89 -6.38 5.16 5.05
CA LEU A 89 -5.71 4.59 3.88
C LEU A 89 -4.58 3.63 4.28
N ARG A 90 -3.70 4.01 5.21
CA ARG A 90 -2.65 3.11 5.74
C ARG A 90 -3.23 1.85 6.37
N LYS A 91 -4.30 1.98 7.17
CA LYS A 91 -4.97 0.84 7.80
C LYS A 91 -5.51 -0.12 6.74
N ALA A 92 -6.20 0.39 5.71
CA ALA A 92 -6.71 -0.43 4.62
C ALA A 92 -5.59 -1.17 3.88
N LEU A 93 -4.47 -0.49 3.60
CA LEU A 93 -3.28 -1.12 3.00
C LEU A 93 -2.69 -2.20 3.92
N HIS A 94 -2.57 -1.95 5.22
CA HIS A 94 -2.11 -2.98 6.16
C HIS A 94 -3.02 -4.21 6.19
N GLU A 95 -4.35 -4.04 6.20
CA GLU A 95 -5.28 -5.17 6.12
C GLU A 95 -5.11 -5.96 4.82
N ILE A 96 -4.93 -5.28 3.68
CA ILE A 96 -4.64 -5.91 2.39
C ILE A 96 -3.37 -6.78 2.47
N TYR A 97 -2.32 -6.29 3.12
CA TYR A 97 -1.05 -7.00 3.20
C TYR A 97 -1.05 -8.15 4.21
N LYS A 98 -1.95 -8.17 5.20
CA LYS A 98 -2.15 -9.33 6.08
C LYS A 98 -2.63 -10.56 5.30
N GLU A 99 -3.33 -10.35 4.19
CA GLU A 99 -3.83 -11.41 3.31
C GLU A 99 -2.75 -11.96 2.35
N ALA A 100 -1.49 -11.51 2.48
CA ALA A 100 -0.40 -11.97 1.63
C ALA A 100 -0.13 -13.48 1.85
N PRO A 101 0.11 -14.26 0.78
CA PRO A 101 0.35 -15.70 0.89
C PRO A 101 1.70 -16.05 1.55
N ARG A 102 2.57 -15.06 1.79
CA ARG A 102 3.87 -15.21 2.45
C ARG A 102 4.12 -13.99 3.34
N ALA A 103 5.06 -14.13 4.28
CA ALA A 103 5.52 -13.02 5.10
C ALA A 103 5.93 -11.83 4.22
N VAL A 104 5.33 -10.67 4.49
CA VAL A 104 5.59 -9.44 3.74
C VAL A 104 7.02 -8.98 4.01
N ASN A 105 7.73 -8.66 2.94
CA ASN A 105 9.09 -8.15 3.01
C ASN A 105 9.13 -6.86 3.85
N PRO A 106 10.08 -6.71 4.79
CA PRO A 106 10.20 -5.51 5.62
C PRO A 106 10.28 -4.20 4.82
N VAL A 107 10.84 -4.23 3.61
CA VAL A 107 10.90 -3.04 2.72
C VAL A 107 9.51 -2.64 2.23
N ALA A 108 8.65 -3.61 1.89
CA ALA A 108 7.27 -3.34 1.49
C ALA A 108 6.45 -2.76 2.66
N LEU A 109 6.66 -3.28 3.87
CA LEU A 109 6.07 -2.70 5.08
C LEU A 109 6.55 -1.25 5.32
N ARG A 110 7.85 -0.98 5.10
CA ARG A 110 8.36 0.40 5.15
C ARG A 110 7.66 1.28 4.13
N PHE A 111 7.52 0.85 2.88
CA PHE A 111 6.81 1.62 1.85
C PHE A 111 5.39 2.00 2.27
N ILE A 112 4.60 1.06 2.81
CA ILE A 112 3.26 1.32 3.34
C ILE A 112 3.30 2.34 4.49
N ASN A 113 4.27 2.21 5.40
CA ASN A 113 4.40 3.12 6.53
C ASN A 113 4.76 4.56 6.11
N TYR A 114 5.35 4.75 4.93
CA TYR A 114 5.63 6.07 4.37
C TYR A 114 4.40 6.75 3.74
N VAL A 115 3.31 6.03 3.47
CA VAL A 115 2.06 6.59 2.93
C VAL A 115 1.52 7.67 3.88
N GLY A 116 1.27 8.87 3.36
CA GLY A 116 0.74 10.00 4.12
C GLY A 116 1.72 10.64 5.12
N VAL A 117 2.97 10.15 5.21
CA VAL A 117 4.08 10.83 5.90
C VAL A 117 4.76 11.79 4.93
N THR A 118 4.83 11.41 3.66
CA THR A 118 5.41 12.20 2.58
C THR A 118 4.44 12.29 1.41
N ASP A 119 4.68 13.22 0.48
CA ASP A 119 3.88 13.35 -0.74
C ASP A 119 4.10 12.19 -1.72
N SER A 120 3.16 12.00 -2.64
CA SER A 120 3.18 10.92 -3.63
C SER A 120 4.41 10.99 -4.54
N THR A 121 4.96 12.19 -4.79
CA THR A 121 6.16 12.38 -5.62
C THR A 121 7.41 11.81 -4.94
N ARG A 122 7.54 12.01 -3.63
CA ARG A 122 8.60 11.39 -2.82
C ARG A 122 8.36 9.91 -2.64
N LEU A 123 7.12 9.47 -2.50
CA LEU A 123 6.75 8.06 -2.42
C LEU A 123 7.08 7.31 -3.74
N GLN A 124 6.91 7.96 -4.90
CA GLN A 124 7.36 7.42 -6.20
C GLN A 124 8.86 7.13 -6.21
N ARG A 125 9.66 8.07 -5.67
CA ARG A 125 11.12 7.97 -5.55
C ARG A 125 11.61 7.08 -4.41
N PHE A 126 10.71 6.41 -3.68
CA PHE A 126 11.09 5.53 -2.59
C PHE A 126 12.12 4.50 -3.10
N PRO A 127 13.32 4.43 -2.48
CA PRO A 127 14.50 3.79 -3.06
C PRO A 127 14.20 2.33 -3.40
N ASP A 128 14.05 2.11 -4.70
CA ASP A 128 13.57 0.88 -5.30
C ASP A 128 14.75 -0.06 -5.51
N LYS A 129 15.32 -0.59 -4.42
CA LYS A 129 16.20 -1.77 -4.48
C LYS A 129 15.37 -3.06 -4.46
N TRP A 130 14.16 -3.03 -5.02
CA TRP A 130 13.33 -4.21 -5.20
C TRP A 130 13.81 -4.94 -6.44
N ASP A 131 14.37 -6.12 -6.26
CA ASP A 131 14.36 -7.07 -7.34
C ASP A 131 12.96 -7.70 -7.35
N TYR A 132 12.16 -7.43 -8.38
CA TYR A 132 10.84 -8.05 -8.56
C TYR A 132 10.93 -9.58 -8.71
N ASN A 133 12.16 -10.13 -8.84
CA ASN A 133 12.46 -11.55 -8.75
C ASN A 133 12.77 -12.04 -7.31
N MET A 134 12.72 -11.16 -6.29
CA MET A 134 12.68 -11.57 -4.87
C MET A 134 11.37 -12.28 -4.55
N LYS A 135 11.25 -13.51 -5.06
CA LYS A 135 10.50 -14.56 -4.38
C LYS A 135 11.04 -14.58 -2.95
N ALA A 136 10.14 -14.61 -1.96
CA ALA A 136 10.54 -14.81 -0.57
C ALA A 136 11.59 -15.92 -0.57
N ARG A 137 12.87 -15.59 -0.32
CA ARG A 137 13.83 -16.63 0.00
C ARG A 137 13.23 -17.22 1.26
N ASN A 138 12.81 -18.48 1.17
CA ASN A 138 12.48 -19.26 2.35
C ASN A 138 13.58 -18.95 3.35
N SER A 139 13.21 -18.37 4.48
CA SER A 139 14.12 -18.15 5.59
C SER A 139 14.49 -19.52 6.16
N GLN A 140 15.32 -20.28 5.44
CA GLN A 140 16.33 -21.09 6.06
C GLN A 140 17.48 -20.14 6.36
N TRP A 141 17.34 -19.46 7.50
CA TRP A 141 18.50 -19.03 8.24
C TRP A 141 19.23 -20.32 8.64
N GLN A 142 20.23 -20.71 7.85
CA GLN A 142 21.25 -21.64 8.34
C GLN A 142 22.26 -20.79 9.09
N PRO A 143 22.50 -21.02 10.39
CA PRO A 143 23.68 -20.46 11.02
C PRO A 143 24.87 -20.95 10.21
N SER A 144 25.71 -20.00 9.77
CA SER A 144 27.00 -20.29 9.18
C SER A 144 27.73 -21.26 10.08
N SER A 145 27.85 -22.52 9.64
CA SER A 145 28.79 -23.47 10.16
C SER A 145 30.17 -22.84 9.98
N GLY A 146 30.69 -22.27 11.07
CA GLY A 146 32.06 -21.85 11.15
C GLY A 146 32.92 -23.08 10.97
N THR A 147 33.42 -23.29 9.76
CA THR A 147 34.56 -24.16 9.50
C THR A 147 35.75 -23.55 10.22
N ILE A 148 36.03 -23.99 11.44
CA ILE A 148 37.38 -23.89 12.00
C ILE A 148 38.12 -25.13 11.51
N SER A 149 38.96 -24.93 10.51
CA SER A 149 39.97 -25.90 10.10
C SER A 149 41.27 -25.15 9.85
N ARG A 150 42.16 -25.18 10.86
CA ARG A 150 43.63 -25.23 10.79
C ARG A 150 44.04 -25.91 12.12
N GLY A 151 44.66 -27.10 12.16
CA GLY A 151 46.00 -27.41 11.68
C GLY A 151 46.99 -26.62 12.54
N VAL A 152 47.73 -27.18 13.49
CA VAL A 152 48.64 -28.35 13.48
C VAL A 152 48.63 -29.01 14.86
#